data_AF-A0A2K3MCG0-F1
#
_entry.id   AF-A0A2K3MCG0-F1
#
_cell.length_a   1.000
_cell.length_b   1.000
_cell.length_c   1.000
_cell.angle_alpha   90.00
_cell.angle_beta   90.00
_cell.angle_gamma   90.00
#
_symmetry.space_group_name_H-M   'P 1'
#
loop_
_entity.id
_entity.type
_entity.pdbx_description
1 polymer ?
#
loop_
_entity_poly.entity_id
_entity_poly.type
_entity_poly.pdbx_seq_one_letter_code
_entity_poly.pdbx_strand_id
1 'polypeptide(L)'
;MSNPKTLIEFFEKEKPLVPSSPTSGNEEILSTVSYCTFVFTFTDPSESPAQRDSKRLQLSRLIAMLKSSKKPVHEKVVGPLVSMIKANLFRPLPPPTNPSAISEFLDEEDPISIFSPLWSHLQIVYEILLRLVNSTDSKILRNYMDHSFLLNLLSLFQSEDPRERESLKNVYHKIYSKFVCDRSAMRKSMTDVLLNYVFETEKHSGIADLLEIWGTIVNGFTVPLKEEHKLFLMRVLIPLHKTKGMQVYHRQLAYCISQFVQKEPMLGGVVVRGILRYWPVTNCQKEILLIGELEDLVENLDPDQYRKLALPICTQITKCINSWNSQ
;
A
#
# COMPACT_ATOMS: atom_id res chain seq x y z
N MET A 1 -35.97 -60.74 27.32
CA MET A 1 -37.09 -60.52 26.39
C MET A 1 -38.24 -59.96 27.21
N SER A 2 -38.83 -58.80 27.02
CA SER A 2 -38.62 -57.63 26.17
C SER A 2 -39.39 -56.47 26.84
N ASN A 3 -38.90 -55.24 26.67
CA ASN A 3 -39.39 -53.96 27.22
C ASN A 3 -40.90 -53.77 27.40
N PRO A 4 -41.28 -52.91 28.37
CA PRO A 4 -42.33 -51.94 28.15
C PRO A 4 -41.85 -50.50 28.37
N LYS A 5 -41.75 -49.79 27.24
CA LYS A 5 -42.14 -48.38 27.02
C LYS A 5 -41.74 -47.35 28.08
N THR A 6 -40.62 -46.67 27.81
CA THR A 6 -40.28 -45.35 28.34
C THR A 6 -40.33 -44.31 27.22
N LEU A 7 -41.29 -43.36 27.34
CA LEU A 7 -41.15 -41.92 27.11
C LEU A 7 -40.38 -41.38 25.87
N ILE A 8 -40.38 -42.09 24.73
CA ILE A 8 -39.76 -41.60 23.47
C ILE A 8 -40.78 -41.20 22.40
N GLU A 9 -42.08 -41.45 22.58
CA GLU A 9 -43.11 -41.18 21.55
C GLU A 9 -43.89 -39.86 21.74
N PHE A 10 -43.44 -38.93 22.58
CA PHE A 10 -44.10 -37.61 22.75
C PHE A 10 -43.35 -36.43 22.11
N PHE A 11 -42.28 -36.66 21.35
CA PHE A 11 -41.53 -35.60 20.66
C PHE A 11 -41.44 -35.78 19.12
N GLU A 12 -42.40 -36.46 18.51
CA GLU A 12 -42.63 -36.39 17.06
C GLU A 12 -43.78 -35.43 16.74
N LYS A 13 -43.48 -34.13 16.74
CA LYS A 13 -44.04 -33.12 15.82
C LYS A 13 -43.55 -31.73 16.22
N GLU A 14 -42.48 -31.32 15.56
CA GLU A 14 -42.38 -30.02 14.88
C GLU A 14 -40.94 -29.89 14.38
N LYS A 15 -40.71 -30.32 13.13
CA LYS A 15 -39.59 -29.76 12.36
C LYS A 15 -39.95 -28.29 12.11
N PRO A 16 -39.14 -27.31 12.53
CA PRO A 16 -39.24 -26.00 11.93
C PRO A 16 -38.82 -26.17 10.47
N LEU A 17 -39.75 -25.93 9.55
CA LEU A 17 -39.41 -25.68 8.16
C LEU A 17 -38.30 -24.63 8.15
N VAL A 18 -37.13 -24.99 7.64
CA VAL A 18 -36.10 -24.05 7.26
C VAL A 18 -36.69 -23.14 6.18
N PRO A 19 -36.88 -21.84 6.42
CA PRO A 19 -36.93 -20.89 5.33
C PRO A 19 -35.47 -20.54 5.07
N SER A 20 -34.83 -21.21 4.11
CA SER A 20 -33.57 -20.75 3.53
C SER A 20 -33.84 -19.47 2.73
N SER A 21 -34.14 -18.41 3.47
CA SER A 21 -34.29 -17.06 2.97
C SER A 21 -32.90 -16.42 2.89
N PRO A 22 -32.62 -15.58 1.89
CA PRO A 22 -31.40 -14.77 1.83
C PRO A 22 -31.20 -13.84 3.04
N THR A 23 -32.22 -13.70 3.89
CA THR A 23 -32.28 -12.84 5.07
C THR A 23 -31.45 -13.40 6.22
N SER A 24 -31.49 -14.72 6.48
CA SER A 24 -30.80 -15.35 7.61
C SER A 24 -29.27 -15.24 7.50
N GLY A 25 -28.70 -15.44 6.31
CA GLY A 25 -27.25 -15.31 6.11
C GLY A 25 -26.74 -13.87 6.27
N ASN A 26 -27.54 -12.87 5.89
CA ASN A 26 -27.16 -11.47 6.05
C ASN A 26 -27.21 -11.03 7.53
N GLU A 27 -28.18 -11.51 8.31
CA GLU A 27 -28.26 -11.26 9.75
C GLU A 27 -27.09 -11.86 10.52
N GLU A 28 -26.65 -13.07 10.15
CA GLU A 28 -25.45 -13.70 10.69
C GLU A 28 -24.18 -12.88 10.38
N ILE A 29 -24.06 -12.38 9.14
CA ILE A 29 -22.95 -11.50 8.77
C ILE A 29 -22.99 -10.20 9.60
N LEU A 30 -24.16 -9.57 9.74
CA LEU A 30 -24.31 -8.32 10.49
C LEU A 30 -23.97 -8.49 11.98
N SER A 31 -24.42 -9.57 12.60
CA SER A 31 -24.07 -9.88 14.00
C SER A 31 -22.56 -10.11 14.17
N THR A 32 -21.93 -10.83 13.24
CA THR A 32 -20.48 -11.05 13.24
C THR A 32 -19.71 -9.73 13.04
N VAL A 33 -20.17 -8.87 12.13
CA VAL A 33 -19.61 -7.53 11.91
C VAL A 33 -19.69 -6.67 13.18
N SER A 34 -20.83 -6.68 13.87
CA SER A 34 -21.00 -5.96 15.13
C SER A 34 -20.00 -6.43 16.18
N TYR A 35 -19.79 -7.75 16.31
CA TYR A 35 -18.80 -8.31 17.23
C TYR A 35 -17.37 -7.89 16.86
N CYS A 36 -17.01 -7.96 15.58
CA CYS A 36 -15.67 -7.61 15.08
C CYS A 36 -15.36 -6.11 15.11
N THR A 37 -16.35 -5.25 15.36
CA THR A 37 -16.17 -3.79 15.47
C THR A 37 -15.43 -3.40 16.74
N PHE A 38 -15.51 -4.19 17.82
CA PHE A 38 -14.75 -3.96 19.04
C PHE A 38 -13.24 -4.16 18.79
N VAL A 39 -12.41 -3.19 19.16
CA VAL A 39 -10.96 -3.18 18.91
C VAL A 39 -10.20 -3.57 20.17
N PHE A 40 -9.22 -4.47 20.03
CA PHE A 40 -8.26 -4.79 21.08
C PHE A 40 -6.99 -4.00 20.84
N THR A 41 -6.40 -3.45 21.90
CA THR A 41 -5.16 -2.67 21.87
C THR A 41 -3.92 -3.56 21.90
N PHE A 42 -4.04 -4.79 22.41
CA PHE A 42 -2.94 -5.73 22.65
C PHE A 42 -1.87 -5.24 23.64
N THR A 43 -2.06 -4.05 24.22
CA THR A 43 -1.19 -3.45 25.24
C THR A 43 -1.84 -3.43 26.62
N ASP A 44 -3.18 -3.47 26.68
CA ASP A 44 -3.92 -3.50 27.95
C ASP A 44 -3.82 -4.89 28.61
N PRO A 45 -3.28 -5.00 29.85
CA PRO A 45 -3.24 -6.24 30.61
C PRO A 45 -4.62 -6.81 30.97
N SER A 46 -5.68 -5.98 30.94
CA SER A 46 -7.06 -6.38 31.24
C SER A 46 -7.70 -7.21 30.11
N GLU A 47 -7.15 -7.12 28.90
CA GLU A 47 -7.66 -7.84 27.73
C GLU A 47 -7.29 -9.34 27.79
N SER A 48 -8.31 -10.19 27.79
CA SER A 48 -8.11 -11.64 27.81
C SER A 48 -7.54 -12.16 26.48
N PRO A 49 -6.46 -12.97 26.49
CA PRO A 49 -5.97 -13.65 25.30
C PRO A 49 -7.06 -14.49 24.60
N ALA A 50 -7.95 -15.13 25.36
CA ALA A 50 -9.05 -15.92 24.82
C ALA A 50 -10.07 -15.06 24.04
N GLN A 51 -10.33 -13.82 24.47
CA GLN A 51 -11.19 -12.89 23.75
C GLN A 51 -10.53 -12.39 22.46
N ARG A 52 -9.22 -12.14 22.48
CA ARG A 52 -8.45 -11.78 21.28
C ARG A 52 -8.50 -12.91 20.24
N ASP A 53 -8.34 -14.16 20.67
CA ASP A 53 -8.45 -15.33 19.79
C ASP A 53 -9.89 -15.54 19.29
N SER A 54 -10.89 -15.32 20.14
CA SER A 54 -12.29 -15.39 19.73
C SER A 54 -12.60 -14.37 18.63
N LYS A 55 -12.13 -13.11 18.75
CA LYS A 55 -12.27 -12.13 17.67
C LYS A 55 -11.57 -12.55 16.39
N ARG A 56 -10.36 -13.11 16.48
CA ARG A 56 -9.63 -13.63 15.31
C ARG A 56 -10.43 -14.72 14.59
N LEU A 57 -11.08 -15.61 15.34
CA LEU A 57 -11.94 -16.65 14.79
C LEU A 57 -13.21 -16.06 14.14
N GLN A 58 -13.85 -15.07 14.77
CA GLN A 58 -15.01 -14.40 14.19
C GLN A 58 -14.66 -13.62 12.90
N LEU A 59 -13.52 -12.95 12.86
CA LEU A 59 -13.02 -12.30 11.64
C LEU A 59 -12.76 -13.33 10.53
N SER A 60 -12.15 -14.47 10.86
CA SER A 60 -11.94 -15.58 9.92
C SER A 60 -13.26 -16.16 9.40
N ARG A 61 -14.25 -16.33 10.28
CA ARG A 61 -15.61 -16.78 9.91
C ARG A 61 -16.26 -15.76 8.97
N LEU A 62 -16.14 -14.47 9.25
CA LEU A 62 -16.66 -13.41 8.39
C LEU A 62 -16.07 -13.49 6.99
N ILE A 63 -14.75 -13.67 6.86
CA ILE A 63 -14.12 -13.91 5.54
C ILE A 63 -14.70 -15.15 4.86
N ALA A 64 -14.84 -16.27 5.59
CA ALA A 64 -15.36 -17.50 5.02
C ALA A 64 -16.78 -17.32 4.47
N MET A 65 -17.65 -16.59 5.19
CA MET A 65 -19.00 -16.24 4.73
C MET A 65 -18.97 -15.33 3.48
N LEU A 66 -18.07 -14.36 3.43
CA LEU A 66 -17.91 -13.47 2.27
C LEU A 66 -17.30 -14.19 1.05
N LYS A 67 -16.56 -15.29 1.25
CA LYS A 67 -15.99 -16.12 0.20
C LYS A 67 -16.98 -17.18 -0.32
N SER A 68 -17.79 -17.76 0.56
CA SER A 68 -18.76 -18.80 0.19
C SER A 68 -19.90 -18.26 -0.68
N SER A 69 -20.26 -16.98 -0.51
CA SER A 69 -21.21 -16.31 -1.39
C SER A 69 -20.61 -16.07 -2.79
N LYS A 70 -21.17 -16.75 -3.79
CA LYS A 70 -20.92 -16.42 -5.22
C LYS A 70 -21.51 -15.06 -5.63
N LYS A 71 -22.45 -14.53 -4.84
CA LYS A 71 -23.12 -13.25 -5.11
C LYS A 71 -22.33 -12.09 -4.50
N PRO A 72 -22.40 -10.88 -5.10
CA PRO A 72 -21.88 -9.65 -4.49
C PRO A 72 -22.39 -9.46 -3.06
N VAL A 73 -21.62 -8.77 -2.23
CA VAL A 73 -22.02 -8.43 -0.86
C VAL A 73 -23.30 -7.59 -0.93
N HIS A 74 -24.31 -7.99 -0.15
CA HIS A 74 -25.58 -7.30 -0.13
C HIS A 74 -25.41 -5.85 0.37
N GLU A 75 -26.05 -4.88 -0.28
CA GLU A 75 -25.87 -3.44 0.00
C GLU A 75 -26.06 -3.07 1.48
N LYS A 76 -27.11 -3.64 2.12
CA LYS A 76 -27.37 -3.51 3.58
C LYS A 76 -26.19 -3.89 4.48
N VAL A 77 -25.29 -4.78 4.03
CA VAL A 77 -24.12 -5.23 4.78
C VAL A 77 -22.91 -4.33 4.54
N VAL A 78 -22.83 -3.67 3.38
CA VAL A 78 -21.66 -2.87 2.98
C VAL A 78 -21.39 -1.74 3.98
N GLY A 79 -22.40 -0.97 4.38
CA GLY A 79 -22.22 0.13 5.34
C GLY A 79 -21.66 -0.30 6.71
N PRO A 80 -22.31 -1.27 7.39
CA PRO A 80 -21.78 -1.83 8.63
C PRO A 80 -20.39 -2.44 8.48
N LEU A 81 -20.11 -3.14 7.37
CA LEU A 81 -18.82 -3.75 7.11
C LEU A 81 -17.71 -2.70 6.93
N VAL A 82 -17.96 -1.63 6.17
CA VAL A 82 -17.04 -0.50 6.03
C VAL A 82 -16.81 0.18 7.38
N SER A 83 -17.84 0.31 8.21
CA SER A 83 -17.72 0.91 9.55
C SER A 83 -16.84 0.07 10.47
N MET A 84 -16.98 -1.25 10.45
CA MET A 84 -16.10 -2.18 11.17
C MET A 84 -14.65 -2.08 10.67
N ILE A 85 -14.43 -1.99 9.35
CA ILE A 85 -13.10 -1.81 8.77
C ILE A 85 -12.48 -0.49 9.23
N LYS A 86 -13.23 0.63 9.18
CA LYS A 86 -12.78 1.94 9.65
C LYS A 86 -12.33 1.86 11.12
N ALA A 87 -13.16 1.27 11.98
CA ALA A 87 -12.86 1.15 13.41
C ALA A 87 -11.57 0.37 13.70
N ASN A 88 -11.29 -0.69 12.92
CA ASN A 88 -10.11 -1.52 13.12
C ASN A 88 -8.83 -0.94 12.47
N LEU A 89 -8.94 -0.32 11.29
CA LEU A 89 -7.76 0.15 10.54
C LEU A 89 -7.33 1.56 10.92
N PHE A 90 -8.29 2.50 11.02
CA PHE A 90 -7.99 3.93 11.14
C PHE A 90 -7.67 4.32 12.58
N ARG A 91 -6.39 4.15 12.90
CA ARG A 91 -5.81 4.38 14.22
C ARG A 91 -4.60 5.30 14.10
N PRO A 92 -4.26 6.06 15.17
CA PRO A 92 -2.96 6.68 15.27
C PRO A 92 -1.87 5.62 15.19
N LEU A 93 -0.86 5.87 14.35
CA LEU A 93 0.32 5.02 14.31
C LEU A 93 1.21 5.31 15.53
N PRO A 94 1.92 4.30 16.06
CA PRO A 94 2.85 4.52 17.17
C PRO A 94 3.92 5.54 16.78
N PRO A 95 4.47 6.29 17.76
CA PRO A 95 5.56 7.20 17.48
C PRO A 95 6.75 6.43 16.90
N PRO A 96 7.47 7.00 15.91
CA PRO A 96 8.57 6.33 15.28
C PRO A 96 9.69 6.06 16.28
N THR A 97 10.13 4.82 16.32
CA THR A 97 10.96 4.26 17.40
C THR A 97 12.39 4.81 17.38
N ASN A 98 12.81 5.33 16.23
CA ASN A 98 14.04 6.10 16.08
C ASN A 98 13.73 7.57 15.75
N PRO A 99 13.90 8.50 16.71
CA PRO A 99 13.93 9.93 16.44
C PRO A 99 15.13 10.33 15.56
N SER A 100 16.20 9.53 15.61
CA SER A 100 17.54 9.84 15.11
C SER A 100 18.10 8.81 14.12
N ALA A 101 17.27 8.19 13.27
CA ALA A 101 17.75 7.38 12.13
C ALA A 101 18.35 8.23 10.98
N ILE A 102 18.84 9.44 11.32
CA ILE A 102 19.78 10.24 10.54
C ILE A 102 21.10 10.30 11.35
N SER A 103 21.45 9.22 12.04
CA SER A 103 22.84 9.01 12.45
C SER A 103 23.63 8.80 11.17
N GLU A 104 24.71 9.55 11.00
CA GLU A 104 25.57 9.65 9.82
C GLU A 104 26.31 8.34 9.44
N PHE A 105 25.88 7.22 10.01
CA PHE A 105 26.41 5.89 9.84
C PHE A 105 25.23 4.92 9.80
N LEU A 106 24.59 4.81 8.62
CA LEU A 106 23.88 3.58 8.29
C LEU A 106 24.98 2.55 8.01
N ASP A 107 25.62 2.05 9.08
CA ASP A 107 26.21 0.71 9.02
C ASP A 107 25.10 -0.25 8.59
N GLU A 108 25.49 -1.27 7.83
CA GLU A 108 24.71 -2.19 7.00
C GLU A 108 23.59 -3.01 7.70
N GLU A 109 23.08 -2.58 8.84
CA GLU A 109 21.98 -3.23 9.54
C GLU A 109 20.65 -2.75 8.95
N ASP A 110 19.95 -3.65 8.27
CA ASP A 110 18.56 -3.46 7.85
C ASP A 110 17.75 -2.85 9.02
N PRO A 111 16.94 -1.80 8.79
CA PRO A 111 16.16 -1.20 9.85
C PRO A 111 15.30 -2.28 10.52
N ILE A 112 15.53 -2.49 11.83
CA ILE A 112 14.83 -3.51 12.62
C ILE A 112 13.33 -3.31 12.41
N SER A 113 12.71 -4.26 11.71
CA SER A 113 11.30 -4.19 11.37
C SER A 113 10.46 -4.34 12.63
N ILE A 114 9.63 -3.34 12.91
CA ILE A 114 8.77 -3.35 14.09
C ILE A 114 7.45 -4.01 13.73
N PHE A 115 7.26 -5.21 14.28
CA PHE A 115 6.08 -6.01 14.04
C PHE A 115 4.97 -5.64 15.02
N SER A 116 3.82 -5.26 14.48
CA SER A 116 2.66 -4.91 15.30
C SER A 116 2.02 -6.17 15.89
N PRO A 117 1.72 -6.21 17.21
CA PRO A 117 0.96 -7.31 17.81
C PRO A 117 -0.49 -7.36 17.29
N LEU A 118 -1.02 -6.23 16.82
CA LEU A 118 -2.34 -6.10 16.20
C LEU A 118 -2.44 -6.88 14.88
N TRP A 119 -1.32 -7.25 14.28
CA TRP A 119 -1.25 -7.86 12.95
C TRP A 119 -2.16 -9.07 12.78
N SER A 120 -2.29 -9.90 13.83
CA SER A 120 -3.15 -11.08 13.83
C SER A 120 -4.63 -10.78 13.53
N HIS A 121 -5.12 -9.59 13.87
CA HIS A 121 -6.44 -9.10 13.50
C HIS A 121 -6.39 -8.28 12.21
N LEU A 122 -5.41 -7.38 12.09
CA LEU A 122 -5.32 -6.45 10.94
C LEU A 122 -5.17 -7.17 9.60
N GLN A 123 -4.38 -8.25 9.54
CA GLN A 123 -4.23 -9.06 8.34
C GLN A 123 -5.60 -9.49 7.78
N ILE A 124 -6.48 -9.96 8.67
CA ILE A 124 -7.81 -10.43 8.32
C ILE A 124 -8.71 -9.25 7.91
N VAL A 125 -8.60 -8.12 8.59
CA VAL A 125 -9.36 -6.91 8.23
C VAL A 125 -8.96 -6.36 6.85
N TYR A 126 -7.67 -6.34 6.51
CA TYR A 126 -7.21 -5.98 5.17
C TYR A 126 -7.72 -6.96 4.11
N GLU A 127 -7.74 -8.26 4.40
CA GLU A 127 -8.29 -9.26 3.49
C GLU A 127 -9.80 -9.08 3.28
N ILE A 128 -10.56 -8.76 4.34
CA ILE A 128 -11.98 -8.40 4.25
C ILE A 128 -12.16 -7.17 3.35
N LEU A 129 -11.36 -6.12 3.56
CA LEU A 129 -11.42 -4.90 2.74
C LEU A 129 -11.09 -5.20 1.27
N LEU A 130 -10.04 -5.97 0.99
CA LEU A 130 -9.69 -6.37 -0.38
C LEU A 130 -10.84 -7.15 -1.04
N ARG A 131 -11.44 -8.09 -0.31
CA ARG A 131 -12.58 -8.88 -0.79
C ARG A 131 -13.80 -7.99 -1.06
N LEU A 132 -14.10 -7.05 -0.17
CA LEU A 132 -15.18 -6.09 -0.33
C LEU A 132 -14.99 -5.24 -1.60
N VAL A 133 -13.80 -4.67 -1.77
CA VAL A 133 -13.44 -3.87 -2.95
C VAL A 133 -13.53 -4.71 -4.23
N ASN A 134 -13.15 -6.00 -4.20
CA ASN A 134 -13.23 -6.87 -5.36
C ASN A 134 -14.68 -7.23 -5.75
N SER A 135 -15.51 -7.53 -4.76
CA SER A 135 -16.84 -8.10 -4.97
C SER A 135 -17.97 -7.09 -5.19
N THR A 136 -17.82 -5.84 -4.72
CA THR A 136 -18.92 -4.85 -4.70
C THR A 136 -18.74 -3.78 -5.78
N ASP A 137 -19.82 -3.31 -6.40
CA ASP A 137 -19.74 -2.26 -7.43
C ASP A 137 -19.16 -0.95 -6.88
N SER A 138 -18.35 -0.28 -7.70
CA SER A 138 -17.73 1.02 -7.37
C SER A 138 -18.75 2.10 -6.99
N LYS A 139 -19.94 2.12 -7.60
CA LYS A 139 -20.99 3.10 -7.33
C LYS A 139 -21.52 2.97 -5.89
N ILE A 140 -21.69 1.73 -5.43
CA ILE A 140 -22.14 1.43 -4.06
C ILE A 140 -21.02 1.74 -3.07
N LEU A 141 -19.79 1.27 -3.34
CA LEU A 141 -18.66 1.49 -2.44
C LEU A 141 -18.35 2.96 -2.20
N ARG A 142 -18.45 3.80 -3.23
CA ARG A 142 -18.20 5.25 -3.12
C ARG A 142 -19.17 5.98 -2.18
N ASN A 143 -20.34 5.40 -1.88
CA ASN A 143 -21.25 5.96 -0.87
C ASN A 143 -20.73 5.79 0.56
N TYR A 144 -19.77 4.89 0.80
CA TYR A 144 -19.23 4.55 2.13
C TYR A 144 -17.73 4.82 2.27
N MET A 145 -16.99 4.71 1.16
CA MET A 145 -15.56 4.96 1.01
C MET A 145 -15.35 6.30 0.30
N ASP A 146 -15.60 7.37 1.05
CA ASP A 146 -15.45 8.75 0.60
C ASP A 146 -13.98 9.21 0.56
N HIS A 147 -13.76 10.49 0.25
CA HIS A 147 -12.42 11.06 0.20
C HIS A 147 -11.69 10.92 1.55
N SER A 148 -12.40 11.09 2.68
CA SER A 148 -11.85 10.90 4.02
C SER A 148 -11.35 9.47 4.23
N PHE A 149 -12.11 8.46 3.80
CA PHE A 149 -11.66 7.06 3.83
C PHE A 149 -10.34 6.87 3.07
N LEU A 150 -10.22 7.45 1.86
CA LEU A 150 -9.02 7.32 1.04
C LEU A 150 -7.80 7.99 1.67
N LEU A 151 -7.96 9.16 2.29
CA LEU A 151 -6.88 9.86 2.99
C LEU A 151 -6.45 9.12 4.26
N ASN A 152 -7.40 8.62 5.05
CA ASN A 152 -7.07 7.81 6.22
C ASN A 152 -6.34 6.53 5.84
N LEU A 153 -6.78 5.85 4.76
CA LEU A 153 -6.08 4.69 4.23
C LEU A 153 -4.66 5.04 3.75
N LEU A 154 -4.49 6.18 3.07
CA LEU A 154 -3.17 6.65 2.64
C LEU A 154 -2.24 6.95 3.83
N SER A 155 -2.76 7.48 4.93
CA SER A 155 -1.95 7.77 6.13
C SER A 155 -1.31 6.53 6.75
N LEU A 156 -1.92 5.35 6.57
CA LEU A 156 -1.42 4.09 7.11
C LEU A 156 -0.13 3.59 6.42
N PHE A 157 0.28 4.15 5.27
CA PHE A 157 1.58 3.84 4.66
C PHE A 157 2.77 4.27 5.52
N GLN A 158 2.54 5.08 6.56
CA GLN A 158 3.56 5.39 7.57
C GLN A 158 3.79 4.25 8.57
N SER A 159 3.01 3.16 8.54
CA SER A 159 3.21 2.01 9.41
C SER A 159 4.62 1.45 9.26
N GLU A 160 5.32 1.22 10.39
CA GLU A 160 6.66 0.62 10.40
C GLU A 160 6.61 -0.89 10.10
N ASP A 161 5.44 -1.53 10.22
CA ASP A 161 5.25 -2.96 9.92
C ASP A 161 5.17 -3.21 8.40
N PRO A 162 6.18 -3.87 7.78
CA PRO A 162 6.18 -4.10 6.33
C PRO A 162 5.01 -4.96 5.85
N ARG A 163 4.45 -5.83 6.72
CA ARG A 163 3.32 -6.71 6.37
C ARG A 163 2.05 -5.90 6.19
N GLU A 164 1.86 -4.88 7.02
CA GLU A 164 0.76 -3.93 6.91
C GLU A 164 0.90 -3.10 5.62
N ARG A 165 2.10 -2.58 5.35
CA ARG A 165 2.35 -1.81 4.11
C ARG A 165 2.08 -2.62 2.85
N GLU A 166 2.49 -3.90 2.81
CA GLU A 166 2.23 -4.78 1.67
C GLU A 166 0.71 -5.01 1.45
N SER A 167 -0.03 -5.28 2.51
CA SER A 167 -1.49 -5.47 2.41
C SER A 167 -2.21 -4.18 2.01
N LEU A 168 -1.77 -3.06 2.59
CA LEU A 168 -2.27 -1.73 2.28
C LEU A 168 -2.02 -1.35 0.83
N LYS A 169 -0.80 -1.58 0.32
CA LYS A 169 -0.41 -1.36 -1.09
C LYS A 169 -1.37 -2.05 -2.04
N ASN A 170 -1.60 -3.35 -1.81
CA ASN A 170 -2.48 -4.17 -2.64
C ASN A 170 -3.92 -3.67 -2.64
N VAL A 171 -4.46 -3.31 -1.47
CA VAL A 171 -5.80 -2.75 -1.35
C VAL A 171 -5.90 -1.37 -2.00
N TYR A 172 -4.98 -0.47 -1.72
CA TYR A 172 -5.00 0.91 -2.22
C TYR A 172 -4.89 0.95 -3.74
N HIS A 173 -3.99 0.15 -4.32
CA HIS A 173 -3.88 -0.02 -5.77
C HIS A 173 -5.17 -0.56 -6.40
N LYS A 174 -5.83 -1.52 -5.73
CA LYS A 174 -7.10 -2.07 -6.20
C LYS A 174 -8.23 -1.04 -6.16
N ILE A 175 -8.28 -0.20 -5.12
CA ILE A 175 -9.21 0.92 -5.03
C ILE A 175 -8.93 1.91 -6.16
N TYR A 176 -7.68 2.32 -6.39
CA TYR A 176 -7.30 3.22 -7.50
C TYR A 176 -7.74 2.69 -8.86
N SER A 177 -7.52 1.39 -9.09
CA SER A 177 -7.93 0.72 -10.33
C SER A 177 -9.44 0.78 -10.54
N LYS A 178 -10.21 0.60 -9.46
CA LYS A 178 -11.69 0.51 -9.49
C LYS A 178 -12.38 1.88 -9.47
N PHE A 179 -11.85 2.86 -8.73
CA PHE A 179 -12.46 4.16 -8.50
C PHE A 179 -11.97 5.18 -9.54
N VAL A 180 -12.40 4.99 -10.80
CA VAL A 180 -11.92 5.79 -11.94
C VAL A 180 -12.11 7.31 -11.73
N CYS A 181 -13.23 7.72 -11.14
CA CYS A 181 -13.55 9.13 -10.88
C CYS A 181 -12.61 9.77 -9.83
N ASP A 182 -12.10 8.97 -8.90
CA ASP A 182 -11.30 9.45 -7.77
C ASP A 182 -9.79 9.38 -8.05
N ARG A 183 -9.37 8.79 -9.19
CA ARG A 183 -7.95 8.62 -9.58
C ARG A 183 -7.15 9.92 -9.53
N SER A 184 -7.74 11.03 -9.99
CA SER A 184 -7.05 12.33 -9.97
C SER A 184 -6.78 12.80 -8.54
N ALA A 185 -7.77 12.65 -7.65
CA ALA A 185 -7.63 13.02 -6.24
C ALA A 185 -6.62 12.11 -5.54
N MET A 186 -6.66 10.79 -5.78
CA MET A 186 -5.70 9.84 -5.21
C MET A 186 -4.27 10.11 -5.69
N ARG A 187 -4.06 10.38 -6.99
CA ARG A 187 -2.74 10.79 -7.50
C ARG A 187 -2.25 12.06 -6.82
N LYS A 188 -3.12 13.06 -6.64
CA LYS A 188 -2.77 14.29 -5.92
C LYS A 188 -2.37 13.99 -4.48
N SER A 189 -3.16 13.24 -3.73
CA SER A 189 -2.84 12.89 -2.33
C SER A 189 -1.53 12.11 -2.19
N MET A 190 -1.26 11.14 -3.07
CA MET A 190 0.03 10.44 -3.08
C MET A 190 1.18 11.39 -3.46
N THR A 191 0.95 12.32 -4.38
CA THR A 191 1.93 13.34 -4.76
C THR A 191 2.28 14.24 -3.58
N ASP A 192 1.27 14.68 -2.82
CA ASP A 192 1.46 15.53 -1.65
C ASP A 192 2.31 14.82 -0.57
N VAL A 193 2.11 13.52 -0.37
CA VAL A 193 2.96 12.71 0.53
C VAL A 193 4.42 12.67 0.06
N LEU A 194 4.65 12.42 -1.23
CA LEU A 194 6.01 12.39 -1.79
C LEU A 194 6.68 13.77 -1.73
N LEU A 195 5.95 14.84 -2.00
CA LEU A 195 6.45 16.21 -1.88
C LEU A 195 6.85 16.55 -0.44
N ASN A 196 5.98 16.25 0.54
CA ASN A 196 6.27 16.47 1.95
C ASN A 196 7.50 15.65 2.40
N TYR A 197 7.64 14.41 1.91
CA TYR A 197 8.83 13.61 2.17
C TYR A 197 10.11 14.26 1.62
N VAL A 198 10.12 14.72 0.36
CA VAL A 198 11.32 15.27 -0.29
C VAL A 198 11.74 16.63 0.30
N PHE A 199 10.77 17.47 0.67
CA PHE A 199 11.05 18.88 0.99
C PHE A 199 10.96 19.22 2.48
N GLU A 200 10.24 18.43 3.28
CA GLU A 200 9.96 18.78 4.68
C GLU A 200 10.57 17.75 5.65
N THR A 201 10.18 16.48 5.53
CA THR A 201 10.42 15.52 6.63
C THR A 201 11.60 14.57 6.39
N GLU A 202 11.85 14.17 5.14
CA GLU A 202 12.68 13.01 4.77
C GLU A 202 12.41 11.76 5.65
N LYS A 203 11.19 11.64 6.19
CA LYS A 203 10.77 10.56 7.10
C LYS A 203 9.40 10.04 6.73
N HIS A 204 9.36 8.85 6.14
CA HIS A 204 8.14 8.14 5.79
C HIS A 204 8.45 6.68 5.39
N SER A 205 7.87 5.70 6.08
CA SER A 205 8.20 4.28 5.89
C SER A 205 7.69 3.67 4.58
N GLY A 206 6.62 4.23 4.00
CA GLY A 206 5.95 3.68 2.82
C GLY A 206 6.29 4.33 1.47
N ILE A 207 7.44 5.01 1.33
CA ILE A 207 7.80 5.67 0.05
C ILE A 207 7.99 4.64 -1.07
N ALA A 208 8.67 3.53 -0.78
CA ALA A 208 8.85 2.43 -1.74
C ALA A 208 7.50 1.85 -2.20
N ASP A 209 6.58 1.58 -1.26
CA ASP A 209 5.26 1.02 -1.54
C ASP A 209 4.41 1.96 -2.41
N LEU A 210 4.45 3.27 -2.12
CA LEU A 210 3.75 4.28 -2.93
C LEU A 210 4.34 4.40 -4.33
N LEU A 211 5.67 4.31 -4.46
CA LEU A 211 6.35 4.31 -5.77
C LEU A 211 6.01 3.06 -6.59
N GLU A 212 5.83 1.90 -5.97
CA GLU A 212 5.38 0.71 -6.68
C GLU A 212 3.99 0.89 -7.30
N ILE A 213 3.06 1.51 -6.55
CA ILE A 213 1.74 1.90 -7.07
C ILE A 213 1.89 2.93 -8.20
N TRP A 214 2.76 3.93 -8.04
CA TRP A 214 3.02 4.88 -9.11
C TRP A 214 3.59 4.20 -10.36
N GLY A 215 4.45 3.20 -10.23
CA GLY A 215 4.99 2.45 -11.34
C GLY A 215 3.90 1.81 -12.20
N THR A 216 2.91 1.16 -11.56
CA THR A 216 1.77 0.57 -12.29
C THR A 216 0.88 1.65 -12.93
N ILE A 217 0.69 2.78 -12.25
CA ILE A 217 -0.08 3.92 -12.76
C ILE A 217 0.59 4.52 -14.00
N VAL A 218 1.90 4.77 -13.92
CA VAL A 218 2.69 5.36 -15.00
C VAL A 218 2.68 4.43 -16.19
N ASN A 219 2.88 3.12 -16.00
CA ASN A 219 2.78 2.14 -17.09
C ASN A 219 1.40 2.20 -17.80
N GLY A 220 0.32 2.47 -17.06
CA GLY A 220 -1.04 2.66 -17.60
C GLY A 220 -1.30 3.99 -18.33
N PHE A 221 -0.35 4.94 -18.35
CA PHE A 221 -0.55 6.21 -19.04
C PHE A 221 -0.58 6.06 -20.57
N THR A 222 -1.48 6.82 -21.18
CA THR A 222 -1.55 6.98 -22.63
C THR A 222 -0.50 7.97 -23.12
N VAL A 223 -0.01 7.75 -24.34
CA VAL A 223 0.87 8.70 -25.05
C VAL A 223 0.03 9.55 -26.02
N PRO A 224 0.33 10.84 -26.21
CA PRO A 224 1.36 11.62 -25.51
C PRO A 224 1.02 11.83 -24.03
N LEU A 225 2.05 11.95 -23.19
CA LEU A 225 1.87 12.16 -21.76
C LEU A 225 1.24 13.53 -21.49
N LYS A 226 0.30 13.58 -20.54
CA LYS A 226 -0.29 14.82 -20.08
C LYS A 226 0.74 15.69 -19.35
N GLU A 227 0.55 17.01 -19.41
CA GLU A 227 1.43 17.97 -18.75
C GLU A 227 1.51 17.74 -17.23
N GLU A 228 0.39 17.41 -16.57
CA GLU A 228 0.39 17.05 -15.15
C GLU A 228 1.33 15.88 -14.82
N HIS A 229 1.45 14.89 -15.71
CA HIS A 229 2.32 13.73 -15.50
C HIS A 229 3.79 14.09 -15.73
N LYS A 230 4.08 14.96 -16.71
CA LYS A 230 5.44 15.49 -16.94
C LYS A 230 5.90 16.33 -15.75
N LEU A 231 5.01 17.16 -15.20
CA LEU A 231 5.28 17.92 -13.98
C LEU A 231 5.53 17.00 -12.78
N PHE A 232 4.80 15.90 -12.64
CA PHE A 232 5.07 14.89 -11.60
C PHE A 232 6.48 14.29 -11.72
N LEU A 233 6.89 13.89 -12.93
CA LEU A 233 8.26 13.44 -13.19
C LEU A 233 9.29 14.49 -12.76
N MET A 234 9.14 15.73 -13.25
CA MET A 234 10.12 16.79 -13.06
C MET A 234 10.19 17.34 -11.63
N ARG A 235 9.04 17.43 -10.94
CA ARG A 235 8.94 18.09 -9.63
C ARG A 235 8.92 17.11 -8.46
N VAL A 236 8.75 15.81 -8.70
CA VAL A 236 8.63 14.81 -7.64
C VAL A 236 9.60 13.66 -7.84
N LEU A 237 9.51 12.92 -8.94
CA LEU A 237 10.36 11.75 -9.16
C LEU A 237 11.84 12.11 -9.28
N ILE A 238 12.20 13.12 -10.08
CA ILE A 238 13.59 13.56 -10.19
C ILE A 238 14.14 14.04 -8.83
N PRO A 239 13.45 14.93 -8.07
CA PRO A 239 13.88 15.31 -6.73
C PRO A 239 13.99 14.19 -5.68
N LEU A 240 13.29 13.05 -5.84
CA LEU A 240 13.44 11.91 -4.91
C LEU A 240 14.86 11.33 -4.91
N HIS A 241 15.66 11.54 -5.96
CA HIS A 241 17.09 11.18 -5.99
C HIS A 241 17.93 12.06 -5.08
N LYS A 242 17.41 13.18 -4.57
CA LYS A 242 18.14 14.09 -3.68
C LYS A 242 18.27 13.54 -2.26
N THR A 243 17.25 12.86 -1.75
CA THR A 243 17.13 12.50 -0.32
C THR A 243 18.23 11.55 0.16
N LYS A 244 18.46 11.51 1.47
CA LYS A 244 19.47 10.62 2.07
C LYS A 244 19.08 9.15 2.06
N GLY A 245 17.78 8.84 2.14
CA GLY A 245 17.23 7.48 2.25
C GLY A 245 16.89 6.81 0.92
N MET A 246 17.38 7.34 -0.21
CA MET A 246 17.04 6.89 -1.56
C MET A 246 17.20 5.38 -1.76
N GLN A 247 18.23 4.77 -1.18
CA GLN A 247 18.53 3.34 -1.28
C GLN A 247 17.35 2.43 -0.91
N VAL A 248 16.49 2.86 0.02
CA VAL A 248 15.33 2.08 0.49
C VAL A 248 14.27 1.91 -0.60
N TYR A 249 14.18 2.87 -1.54
CA TYR A 249 13.13 2.91 -2.55
C TYR A 249 13.65 3.08 -3.98
N HIS A 250 14.98 3.06 -4.18
CA HIS A 250 15.63 3.33 -5.46
C HIS A 250 15.10 2.44 -6.57
N ARG A 251 14.94 1.14 -6.31
CA ARG A 251 14.43 0.18 -7.29
C ARG A 251 13.06 0.59 -7.83
N GLN A 252 12.15 1.01 -6.95
CA GLN A 252 10.80 1.43 -7.34
C GLN A 252 10.82 2.79 -8.06
N LEU A 253 11.73 3.69 -7.65
CA LEU A 253 11.93 4.98 -8.31
C LEU A 253 12.46 4.81 -9.75
N ALA A 254 13.56 4.07 -9.92
CA ALA A 254 14.17 3.78 -11.23
C ALA A 254 13.17 3.07 -12.17
N TYR A 255 12.35 2.16 -11.64
CA TYR A 255 11.23 1.59 -12.40
C TYR A 255 10.23 2.67 -12.86
N CYS A 256 9.79 3.57 -11.99
CA CYS A 256 8.89 4.66 -12.40
C CYS A 256 9.51 5.56 -13.46
N ILE A 257 10.78 5.93 -13.29
CA ILE A 257 11.55 6.77 -14.22
C ILE A 257 11.66 6.11 -15.59
N SER A 258 12.08 4.84 -15.65
CA SER A 258 12.19 4.09 -16.91
C SER A 258 10.85 3.99 -17.63
N GLN A 259 9.73 3.79 -16.92
CA GLN A 259 8.39 3.80 -17.53
C GLN A 259 8.04 5.15 -18.19
N PHE A 260 8.44 6.27 -17.59
CA PHE A 260 8.27 7.59 -18.22
C PHE A 260 9.10 7.74 -19.49
N VAL A 261 10.38 7.35 -19.46
CA VAL A 261 11.29 7.47 -20.60
C VAL A 261 10.90 6.55 -21.74
N GLN A 262 10.47 5.31 -21.45
CA GLN A 262 9.95 4.38 -22.46
C GLN A 262 8.71 4.93 -23.17
N LYS A 263 7.84 5.67 -22.47
CA LYS A 263 6.66 6.30 -23.07
C LYS A 263 6.99 7.54 -23.89
N GLU A 264 7.96 8.33 -23.46
CA GLU A 264 8.36 9.54 -24.18
C GLU A 264 9.89 9.76 -24.04
N PRO A 265 10.71 9.21 -24.97
CA PRO A 265 12.18 9.20 -24.87
C PRO A 265 12.83 10.58 -24.72
N MET A 266 12.17 11.63 -25.20
CA MET A 266 12.61 13.02 -25.04
C MET A 266 12.72 13.46 -23.58
N LEU A 267 11.98 12.83 -22.66
CA LEU A 267 12.07 13.07 -21.23
C LEU A 267 13.36 12.54 -20.61
N GLY A 268 13.99 11.52 -21.23
CA GLY A 268 15.21 10.90 -20.70
C GLY A 268 16.34 11.92 -20.53
N GLY A 269 16.47 12.89 -21.43
CA GLY A 269 17.48 13.92 -21.27
C GLY A 269 17.22 14.86 -20.07
N VAL A 270 15.96 15.11 -19.73
CA VAL A 270 15.59 15.88 -18.53
C VAL A 270 15.93 15.10 -17.26
N VAL A 271 15.63 13.80 -17.25
CA VAL A 271 15.93 12.89 -16.14
C VAL A 271 17.43 12.81 -15.89
N VAL A 272 18.23 12.51 -16.92
CA VAL A 272 19.70 12.38 -16.80
C VAL A 272 20.32 13.66 -16.25
N ARG A 273 19.92 14.84 -16.76
CA ARG A 273 20.39 16.13 -16.21
C ARG A 273 20.00 16.31 -14.75
N GLY A 274 18.82 15.85 -14.36
CA GLY A 274 18.35 15.84 -12.98
C GLY A 274 19.20 14.95 -12.06
N ILE A 275 19.48 13.71 -12.49
CA ILE A 275 20.33 12.77 -11.75
C ILE A 275 21.74 13.33 -11.59
N LEU A 276 22.36 13.82 -12.67
CA LEU A 276 23.70 14.43 -12.62
C LEU A 276 23.74 15.65 -11.71
N ARG A 277 22.65 16.41 -11.60
CA ARG A 277 22.53 17.55 -10.67
C ARG A 277 22.48 17.10 -9.19
N TYR A 278 21.91 15.93 -8.90
CA TYR A 278 21.78 15.38 -7.55
C TYR A 278 22.83 14.31 -7.23
N TRP A 279 23.91 14.25 -8.01
CA TRP A 279 24.97 13.27 -7.83
C TRP A 279 25.54 13.33 -6.40
N PRO A 280 25.60 12.20 -5.67
CA PRO A 280 26.13 12.18 -4.31
C PRO A 280 27.63 12.42 -4.31
N VAL A 281 28.12 13.15 -3.30
CA VAL A 281 29.57 13.39 -3.10
C VAL A 281 30.14 12.56 -1.96
N THR A 282 29.29 12.17 -0.99
CA THR A 282 29.72 11.51 0.26
C THR A 282 29.06 10.16 0.51
N ASN A 283 28.22 9.67 -0.41
CA ASN A 283 27.48 8.42 -0.25
C ASN A 283 27.75 7.50 -1.45
N CYS A 284 28.66 6.54 -1.26
CA CYS A 284 29.10 5.63 -2.32
C CYS A 284 28.03 4.63 -2.74
N GLN A 285 27.24 4.10 -1.80
CA GLN A 285 26.13 3.20 -2.13
C GLN A 285 25.13 3.88 -3.06
N LYS A 286 24.81 5.16 -2.77
CA LYS A 286 23.95 5.97 -3.63
C LYS A 286 24.59 6.23 -4.99
N GLU A 287 25.90 6.43 -5.04
CA GLU A 287 26.63 6.60 -6.31
C GLU A 287 26.51 5.36 -7.19
N ILE A 288 26.73 4.17 -6.63
CA ILE A 288 26.59 2.88 -7.33
C ILE A 288 25.18 2.71 -7.90
N LEU A 289 24.15 3.01 -7.11
CA LEU A 289 22.75 2.94 -7.54
C LEU A 289 22.47 3.88 -8.73
N LEU A 290 22.94 5.13 -8.67
CA LEU A 290 22.75 6.10 -9.76
C LEU A 290 23.56 5.76 -11.01
N ILE A 291 24.72 5.12 -10.89
CA ILE A 291 25.48 4.61 -12.04
C ILE A 291 24.64 3.56 -12.77
N GLY A 292 24.07 2.58 -12.04
CA GLY A 292 23.20 1.57 -12.63
C GLY A 292 21.94 2.17 -13.28
N GLU A 293 21.31 3.16 -12.64
CA GLU A 293 20.17 3.84 -13.24
C GLU A 293 20.55 4.64 -14.50
N LEU A 294 21.73 5.29 -14.52
CA LEU A 294 22.21 5.99 -15.71
C LEU A 294 22.50 5.03 -16.87
N GLU A 295 23.04 3.83 -16.58
CA GLU A 295 23.27 2.79 -17.58
C GLU A 295 21.95 2.41 -18.27
N ASP A 296 20.93 2.02 -17.49
CA ASP A 296 19.60 1.66 -17.99
C ASP A 296 18.94 2.81 -18.78
N LEU A 297 19.13 4.05 -18.34
CA LEU A 297 18.57 5.22 -19.00
C LEU A 297 19.23 5.49 -20.35
N VAL A 298 20.56 5.37 -20.43
CA VAL A 298 21.34 5.65 -21.64
C VAL A 298 20.92 4.74 -22.79
N GLU A 299 20.60 3.47 -22.51
CA GLU A 299 20.11 2.52 -23.53
C GLU A 299 18.80 2.99 -24.20
N ASN A 300 17.99 3.77 -23.49
CA ASN A 300 16.66 4.21 -23.92
C ASN A 300 16.63 5.68 -24.38
N LEU A 301 17.76 6.37 -24.42
CA LEU A 301 17.83 7.77 -24.83
C LEU A 301 17.63 7.96 -26.34
N ASP A 302 16.95 9.05 -26.69
CA ASP A 302 16.97 9.56 -28.05
C ASP A 302 18.41 9.92 -28.49
N PRO A 303 18.86 9.53 -29.71
CA PRO A 303 20.24 9.75 -30.16
C PRO A 303 20.70 11.22 -30.11
N ASP A 304 19.80 12.18 -30.35
CA ASP A 304 20.15 13.61 -30.32
C ASP A 304 20.27 14.13 -28.88
N GLN A 305 19.51 13.56 -27.94
CA GLN A 305 19.72 13.81 -26.52
C GLN A 305 21.04 13.19 -26.04
N TYR A 306 21.33 11.94 -26.45
CA TYR A 306 22.56 11.26 -26.07
C TYR A 306 23.81 12.04 -26.51
N ARG A 307 23.85 12.53 -27.76
CA ARG A 307 24.96 13.37 -28.25
C ARG A 307 25.25 14.59 -27.36
N LYS A 308 24.21 15.21 -26.78
CA LYS A 308 24.33 16.37 -25.89
C LYS A 308 24.74 15.99 -24.46
N LEU A 309 24.45 14.75 -24.04
CA LEU A 309 24.64 14.26 -22.68
C LEU A 309 25.88 13.39 -22.51
N ALA A 310 26.43 12.85 -23.61
CA ALA A 310 27.59 11.97 -23.59
C ALA A 310 28.76 12.59 -22.82
N LEU A 311 29.13 13.85 -23.13
CA LEU A 311 30.23 14.51 -22.44
C LEU A 311 29.97 14.70 -20.92
N PRO A 312 28.80 15.25 -20.49
CA PRO A 312 28.45 15.31 -19.07
C PRO A 312 28.48 13.95 -18.36
N ILE A 313 27.89 12.91 -18.96
CA ILE A 313 27.85 11.55 -18.39
C ILE A 313 29.27 11.00 -18.25
N CYS A 314 30.05 10.99 -19.34
CA CYS A 314 31.42 10.47 -19.32
C CYS A 314 32.30 11.24 -18.34
N THR A 315 32.12 12.56 -18.22
CA THR A 315 32.86 13.37 -17.24
C THR A 315 32.55 12.91 -15.81
N GLN A 316 31.29 12.61 -15.52
CA GLN A 316 30.91 12.14 -14.19
C GLN A 316 31.44 10.72 -13.93
N ILE A 317 31.26 9.79 -14.88
CA ILE A 317 31.79 8.42 -14.78
C ILE A 317 33.32 8.42 -14.63
N THR A 318 34.04 9.30 -15.33
CA THR A 318 35.50 9.45 -15.19
C THR A 318 35.88 9.84 -13.77
N LYS A 319 35.10 10.67 -13.07
CA LYS A 319 35.36 10.98 -11.66
C LYS A 319 35.15 9.76 -10.76
N CYS A 320 34.10 8.99 -11.01
CA CYS A 320 33.81 7.76 -10.27
C CYS A 320 34.94 6.74 -10.42
N ILE A 321 35.45 6.53 -11.65
CA ILE A 321 36.58 5.61 -11.92
C ILE A 321 37.86 6.05 -11.21
N ASN A 322 38.09 7.34 -11.05
CA ASN A 322 39.25 7.88 -10.34
C ASN A 322 39.02 7.99 -8.81
N SER A 323 37.89 7.48 -8.31
CA SER A 323 37.63 7.42 -6.87
C SER A 323 38.57 6.43 -6.19
N TRP A 324 38.86 6.68 -4.92
CA TRP A 324 39.64 5.76 -4.07
C TRP A 324 38.76 4.65 -3.50
N ASN A 325 37.46 4.70 -3.74
CA ASN A 325 36.52 3.64 -3.37
C ASN A 325 36.58 2.51 -4.40
N SER A 326 36.73 1.28 -3.92
CA SER A 326 36.86 0.08 -4.75
C SER A 326 35.53 -0.55 -5.18
N GLN A 327 34.41 -0.13 -4.59
CA GLN A 327 33.07 -0.68 -4.86
C GLN A 327 32.46 -0.17 -6.16
#